data_AF-A0A7S1GPN9-F1
#
_entry.id   AF-A0A7S1GPN9-F1
#
_cell.length_a   1.000
_cell.length_b   1.000
_cell.length_c   1.000
_cell.angle_alpha   90.00
_cell.angle_beta   90.00
_cell.angle_gamma   90.00
#
_symmetry.space_group_name_H-M   'P 1'
#
loop_
_entity.id
_entity.type
_entity.pdbx_description
1 polymer ?
#
loop_
_entity_poly.entity_id
_entity_poly.type
_entity_poly.pdbx_seq_one_letter_code
_entity_poly.pdbx_strand_id
1 'polypeptide(L)'
;ESLSEYRDLLSLGRQGESMITADTRLTRLVSAVADFTEDGDAVECDFNHVVSALEFATSAKEGKKSSNVAINVGANQAALAVLADRDKVPPTRALLARVAVLRSLNRRARWALPWLSLRPCQEGTAIFGGLYGHGASVERAGRNKLKHLHHLWVQVPSVATRIRLCRKLLFSSVKLTFLESVTNATTTPTPLSHDEYELPREIRTVRVNRLKARRAMADQDSRTRRKYSVFFQLLNETRSWGGAALRRGFVAKGHGGQRRAFKVKLVGEGVNDYSGPYREVFTDAMIEIVQSHDGARGALAVLDPTPNNATQVGDGRDLFMFSMGEKGPNPETFVG
;
A
#
# COMPACT_ATOMS: atom_id res chain seq x y z
N GLU A 1 -32.79 3.96 22.01
CA GLU A 1 -31.99 5.13 21.62
C GLU A 1 -32.67 5.83 20.44
N SER A 2 -32.74 7.15 20.47
CA SER A 2 -33.35 7.94 19.40
C SER A 2 -32.36 8.15 18.24
N LEU A 3 -32.85 8.27 17.00
CA LEU A 3 -31.99 8.60 15.84
C LEU A 3 -31.17 9.88 16.03
N SER A 4 -31.71 10.84 16.80
CA SER A 4 -31.01 12.07 17.20
C SER A 4 -29.83 11.79 18.12
N GLU A 5 -30.02 10.95 19.14
CA GLU A 5 -28.96 10.58 20.09
C GLU A 5 -27.78 9.89 19.39
N TYR A 6 -28.06 8.99 18.44
CA TYR A 6 -26.99 8.36 17.66
C TYR A 6 -26.25 9.36 16.75
N ARG A 7 -26.98 10.30 16.13
CA ARG A 7 -26.36 11.37 15.33
C ARG A 7 -25.46 12.27 16.18
N ASP A 8 -25.88 12.56 17.41
CA ASP A 8 -25.10 13.37 18.36
C ASP A 8 -23.84 12.63 18.81
N LEU A 9 -23.91 11.32 19.05
CA LEU A 9 -22.74 10.50 19.32
C LEU A 9 -21.75 10.50 18.15
N LEU A 10 -22.23 10.36 16.92
CA LEU A 10 -21.36 10.40 15.74
C LEU A 10 -20.68 11.77 15.59
N SER A 11 -21.39 12.87 15.84
CA SER A 11 -20.82 14.22 15.73
C SER A 11 -19.79 14.48 16.83
N LEU A 12 -20.08 14.06 18.06
CA LEU A 12 -19.20 14.18 19.21
C LEU A 12 -17.87 13.45 19.00
N GLY A 13 -17.90 12.28 18.35
CA GLY A 13 -16.71 11.50 18.04
C GLY A 13 -15.70 12.19 17.11
N ARG A 14 -16.06 13.29 16.45
CA ARG A 14 -15.15 14.05 15.57
C ARG A 14 -14.31 15.07 16.33
N GLN A 15 -14.85 15.65 17.40
CA GLN A 15 -14.22 16.77 18.13
C GLN A 15 -13.67 17.87 17.21
N GLY A 16 -14.50 18.37 16.28
CA GLY A 16 -14.12 19.46 15.39
C GLY A 16 -13.27 19.07 14.17
N GLU A 17 -12.78 17.83 14.08
CA GLU A 17 -12.04 17.38 12.89
C GLU A 17 -12.95 17.13 11.68
N SER A 18 -12.35 17.17 10.48
CA SER A 18 -13.00 16.66 9.28
C SER A 18 -13.37 15.18 9.47
N MET A 19 -14.50 14.76 8.88
CA MET A 19 -14.96 13.37 8.96
C MET A 19 -13.88 12.39 8.50
N ILE A 20 -13.20 12.70 7.38
CA ILE A 20 -12.16 11.84 6.81
C ILE A 20 -10.96 11.72 7.75
N THR A 21 -10.54 12.81 8.39
CA THR A 21 -9.39 12.81 9.31
C THR A 21 -9.70 11.95 10.55
N ALA A 22 -10.84 12.21 11.19
CA ALA A 22 -11.26 11.48 12.39
C ALA A 22 -11.40 9.98 12.12
N ASP A 23 -12.07 9.62 11.01
CA ASP A 23 -12.32 8.22 10.67
C ASP A 23 -11.08 7.50 10.15
N THR A 24 -10.18 8.19 9.45
CA THR A 24 -8.88 7.60 9.07
C THR A 24 -8.11 7.16 10.31
N ARG A 25 -8.14 7.96 11.38
CA ARG A 25 -7.48 7.61 12.64
C ARG A 25 -8.15 6.40 13.29
N LEU A 26 -9.48 6.37 13.32
CA LEU A 26 -10.22 5.21 13.82
C LEU A 26 -9.96 3.94 13.01
N THR A 27 -9.90 4.04 11.68
CA THR A 27 -9.51 2.94 10.81
C THR A 27 -8.12 2.40 11.16
N ARG A 28 -7.14 3.30 11.37
CA ARG A 28 -5.79 2.90 11.83
C ARG A 28 -5.82 2.23 13.20
N LEU A 29 -6.58 2.78 14.15
CA LEU A 29 -6.72 2.22 15.49
C LEU A 29 -7.29 0.80 15.46
N VAL A 30 -8.41 0.60 14.78
CA VAL A 30 -9.07 -0.71 14.70
C VAL A 30 -8.18 -1.72 13.99
N SER A 31 -7.48 -1.31 12.93
CA SER A 31 -6.50 -2.19 12.27
C SER A 31 -5.35 -2.55 13.22
N ALA A 32 -4.77 -1.58 13.93
CA ALA A 32 -3.69 -1.83 14.86
C ALA A 32 -4.09 -2.71 16.06
N VAL A 33 -5.35 -2.62 16.51
CA VAL A 33 -5.90 -3.54 17.53
C VAL A 33 -6.11 -4.94 16.96
N ALA A 34 -6.64 -5.04 15.74
CA ALA A 34 -6.91 -6.31 15.10
C ALA A 34 -5.64 -7.15 14.86
N ASP A 35 -4.49 -6.51 14.65
CA ASP A 35 -3.18 -7.18 14.51
C ASP A 35 -2.79 -8.04 15.73
N PHE A 36 -3.45 -7.84 16.88
CA PHE A 36 -3.24 -8.61 18.11
C PHE A 36 -4.35 -9.65 18.38
N THR A 37 -5.23 -9.89 17.39
CA THR A 37 -6.27 -10.93 17.44
C THR A 37 -5.90 -12.11 16.55
N GLU A 38 -6.52 -13.27 16.76
CA GLU A 38 -6.20 -14.50 16.02
C GLU A 38 -6.35 -14.33 14.49
N ASP A 39 -7.39 -13.62 14.04
CA ASP A 39 -7.69 -13.47 12.62
C ASP A 39 -6.97 -12.29 11.94
N GLY A 40 -6.44 -11.33 12.70
CA GLY A 40 -5.84 -10.11 12.13
C GLY A 40 -6.81 -9.21 11.34
N ASP A 41 -8.11 -9.52 11.31
CA ASP A 41 -9.07 -8.82 10.44
C ASP A 41 -9.85 -7.74 11.19
N ALA A 42 -9.56 -6.47 10.88
CA ALA A 42 -10.28 -5.32 11.43
C ALA A 42 -11.80 -5.32 11.20
N VAL A 43 -12.30 -6.03 10.18
CA VAL A 43 -13.75 -6.13 9.92
C VAL A 43 -14.42 -7.08 10.91
N GLU A 44 -13.79 -8.22 11.20
CA GLU A 44 -14.39 -9.34 11.94
C GLU A 44 -13.86 -9.47 13.38
N CYS A 45 -12.78 -8.77 13.73
CA CYS A 45 -12.22 -8.66 15.08
C CYS A 45 -13.31 -8.47 16.15
N ASP A 46 -13.27 -9.24 17.25
CA ASP A 46 -14.27 -9.11 18.32
C ASP A 46 -14.31 -7.66 18.82
N PHE A 47 -15.54 -7.12 18.87
CA PHE A 47 -15.80 -5.77 19.34
C PHE A 47 -15.29 -5.55 20.77
N ASN A 48 -15.26 -6.58 21.62
CA ASN A 48 -14.74 -6.51 22.99
C ASN A 48 -13.25 -6.14 23.03
N HIS A 49 -12.43 -6.63 22.10
CA HIS A 49 -11.03 -6.25 22.01
C HIS A 49 -10.87 -4.75 21.70
N VAL A 50 -11.70 -4.25 20.79
CA VAL A 50 -11.69 -2.83 20.40
C VAL A 50 -12.20 -1.94 21.54
N VAL A 51 -13.25 -2.35 22.24
CA VAL A 51 -13.79 -1.65 23.41
C VAL A 51 -12.73 -1.57 24.51
N SER A 52 -12.15 -2.71 24.89
CA SER A 52 -11.12 -2.79 25.94
C SER A 52 -9.91 -1.90 25.61
N ALA A 53 -9.42 -1.94 24.37
CA ALA A 53 -8.30 -1.12 23.94
C ALA A 53 -8.61 0.38 23.91
N LEU A 54 -9.82 0.76 23.49
CA LEU A 54 -10.27 2.15 23.50
C LEU A 54 -10.49 2.68 24.93
N GLU A 55 -11.12 1.90 25.80
CA GLU A 55 -11.31 2.28 27.21
C GLU A 55 -9.97 2.47 27.91
N PHE A 56 -8.99 1.60 27.64
CA PHE A 56 -7.64 1.75 28.16
C PHE A 56 -6.99 3.04 27.64
N ALA A 57 -6.99 3.26 26.32
CA ALA A 57 -6.32 4.39 25.71
C ALA A 57 -6.95 5.75 26.10
N THR A 58 -8.29 5.79 26.21
CA THR A 58 -9.03 6.96 26.69
C THR A 58 -8.76 7.23 28.17
N SER A 59 -8.82 6.20 29.03
CA SER A 59 -8.53 6.34 30.47
C SER A 59 -7.09 6.81 30.72
N ALA A 60 -6.12 6.25 30.00
CA ALA A 60 -4.72 6.64 30.09
C ALA A 60 -4.51 8.11 29.72
N LYS A 61 -5.20 8.61 28.70
CA LYS A 61 -5.15 10.02 28.28
C LYS A 61 -5.84 10.97 29.27
N GLU A 62 -6.85 10.49 29.98
CA GLU A 62 -7.53 11.26 31.04
C GLU A 62 -6.81 11.18 32.41
N GLY A 63 -5.69 10.45 32.51
CA GLY A 63 -4.98 10.25 33.77
C GLY A 63 -5.74 9.37 34.77
N LYS A 64 -6.75 8.62 34.31
CA LYS A 64 -7.55 7.72 35.15
C LYS A 64 -6.96 6.31 35.14
N LYS A 65 -6.98 5.63 36.29
CA LYS A 65 -6.67 4.20 36.36
C LYS A 65 -7.77 3.42 35.65
N SER A 66 -7.42 2.71 34.58
CA SER A 66 -8.33 1.78 33.91
C SER A 66 -8.72 0.67 34.89
N SER A 67 -10.01 0.51 35.15
CA SER A 67 -10.55 -0.57 35.99
C SER A 67 -10.60 -1.92 35.26
N ASN A 68 -10.57 -1.91 33.93
CA ASN A 68 -10.60 -3.12 33.13
C ASN A 68 -9.19 -3.66 32.91
N VAL A 69 -8.96 -4.88 33.42
CA VAL A 69 -7.80 -5.71 33.11
C VAL A 69 -7.85 -6.02 31.61
N ALA A 70 -6.79 -5.63 30.91
CA ALA A 70 -6.67 -5.70 29.47
C ALA A 70 -6.89 -7.13 28.94
N ILE A 71 -7.70 -7.28 27.90
CA ILE A 71 -7.79 -8.56 27.16
C ILE A 71 -6.45 -8.83 26.44
N ASN A 72 -5.77 -7.78 25.95
CA ASN A 72 -4.47 -7.89 25.31
C ASN A 72 -3.62 -6.62 25.51
N VAL A 73 -2.45 -6.75 26.13
CA VAL A 73 -1.55 -5.62 26.42
C VAL A 73 -1.02 -4.96 25.15
N GLY A 74 -0.74 -5.74 24.10
CA GLY A 74 -0.26 -5.24 22.82
C GLY A 74 -1.31 -4.38 22.11
N ALA A 75 -2.56 -4.85 22.08
CA ALA A 75 -3.68 -4.11 21.51
C ALA A 75 -3.89 -2.74 22.20
N ASN A 76 -3.73 -2.71 23.52
CA ASN A 76 -3.86 -1.50 24.31
C ASN A 76 -2.76 -0.47 24.01
N GLN A 77 -1.51 -0.93 23.93
CA GLN A 77 -0.38 -0.08 23.56
C GLN A 77 -0.52 0.46 22.14
N ALA A 78 -0.99 -0.37 21.20
CA ALA A 78 -1.25 0.04 19.83
C ALA A 78 -2.36 1.10 19.73
N ALA A 79 -3.47 0.92 20.45
CA ALA A 79 -4.54 1.91 20.52
C ALA A 79 -4.05 3.24 21.14
N LEU A 80 -3.26 3.17 22.21
CA LEU A 80 -2.67 4.35 22.85
C LEU A 80 -1.73 5.09 21.90
N ALA A 81 -0.87 4.38 21.17
CA ALA A 81 0.04 4.97 20.20
C ALA A 81 -0.71 5.74 19.10
N VAL A 82 -1.83 5.20 18.60
CA VAL A 82 -2.65 5.88 17.58
C VAL A 82 -3.35 7.13 18.12
N LEU A 83 -3.67 7.16 19.42
CA LEU A 83 -4.29 8.31 20.09
C LEU A 83 -3.27 9.25 20.74
N ALA A 84 -1.97 8.97 20.64
CA ALA A 84 -0.92 9.74 21.28
C ALA A 84 -0.92 11.21 20.84
N ASP A 85 -1.24 11.48 19.58
CA ASP A 85 -1.22 12.83 18.98
C ASP A 85 -2.45 13.69 19.33
N ARG A 86 -3.30 13.24 20.26
CA ARG A 86 -4.47 14.01 20.72
C ARG A 86 -4.34 14.49 22.14
N ASP A 87 -4.63 15.77 22.32
CA ASP A 87 -4.77 16.43 23.62
C ASP A 87 -6.10 16.07 24.29
N LYS A 88 -7.16 15.96 23.50
CA LYS A 88 -8.50 15.56 23.95
C LYS A 88 -8.98 14.38 23.11
N VAL A 89 -9.47 13.35 23.80
CA VAL A 89 -10.05 12.16 23.18
C VAL A 89 -11.57 12.23 23.36
N PRO A 90 -12.39 11.86 22.35
CA PRO A 90 -13.84 11.83 22.50
C PRO A 90 -14.26 10.73 23.47
N PRO A 91 -15.46 10.82 24.05
CA PRO A 91 -15.98 9.74 24.90
C PRO A 91 -15.98 8.41 24.16
N THR A 92 -15.64 7.33 24.87
CA THR A 92 -15.50 5.98 24.29
C THR A 92 -16.74 5.56 23.51
N ARG A 93 -17.95 5.84 24.04
CA ARG A 93 -19.22 5.53 23.36
C ARG A 93 -19.33 6.21 21.98
N ALA A 94 -18.88 7.46 21.85
CA ALA A 94 -18.88 8.19 20.59
C ALA A 94 -17.88 7.60 19.59
N LEU A 95 -16.70 7.18 20.05
CA LEU A 95 -15.71 6.48 19.22
C LEU A 95 -16.25 5.13 18.74
N LEU A 96 -16.86 4.35 19.64
CA LEU A 96 -17.45 3.05 19.32
C LEU A 96 -18.59 3.15 18.31
N ALA A 97 -19.45 4.17 18.42
CA ALA A 97 -20.49 4.43 17.43
C ALA A 97 -19.90 4.62 16.02
N ARG A 98 -18.81 5.40 15.90
CA ARG A 98 -18.12 5.60 14.61
C ARG A 98 -17.41 4.34 14.12
N VAL A 99 -16.77 3.59 15.02
CA VAL A 99 -16.15 2.30 14.71
C VAL A 99 -17.19 1.33 14.13
N ALA A 100 -18.39 1.26 14.71
CA ALA A 100 -19.47 0.42 14.19
C ALA A 100 -19.88 0.81 12.77
N VAL A 101 -19.98 2.12 12.47
CA VAL A 101 -20.24 2.61 11.10
C VAL A 101 -19.11 2.20 10.15
N LEU A 102 -17.85 2.37 10.56
CA LEU A 102 -16.69 2.02 9.75
C LEU A 102 -16.60 0.52 9.46
N ARG A 103 -16.89 -0.33 10.45
CA ARG A 103 -16.97 -1.78 10.26
C ARG A 103 -18.09 -2.15 9.28
N SER A 104 -19.28 -1.57 9.44
CA SER A 104 -20.40 -1.79 8.51
C SER A 104 -20.08 -1.35 7.09
N LEU A 105 -19.47 -0.17 6.92
CA LEU A 105 -18.98 0.33 5.64
C LEU A 105 -17.97 -0.64 5.02
N ASN A 106 -16.99 -1.11 5.79
CA ASN A 106 -15.94 -2.01 5.30
C ASN A 106 -16.46 -3.41 4.95
N ARG A 107 -17.41 -3.95 5.73
CA ARG A 107 -18.07 -5.22 5.42
C ARG A 107 -18.83 -5.13 4.09
N ARG A 108 -19.50 -4.00 3.82
CA ARG A 108 -20.15 -3.75 2.50
C ARG A 108 -19.13 -3.52 1.39
N ALA A 109 -18.08 -2.75 1.66
CA ALA A 109 -17.03 -2.44 0.69
C ALA A 109 -16.32 -3.70 0.20
N ARG A 110 -16.08 -4.69 1.07
CA ARG A 110 -15.51 -6.01 0.71
C ARG A 110 -16.25 -6.66 -0.46
N TRP A 111 -17.57 -6.57 -0.48
CA TRP A 111 -18.40 -7.13 -1.55
C TRP A 111 -18.60 -6.19 -2.72
N ALA A 112 -18.66 -4.88 -2.47
CA ALA A 112 -18.96 -3.89 -3.49
C ALA A 112 -17.75 -3.54 -4.37
N LEU A 113 -16.54 -3.47 -3.81
CA LEU A 113 -15.33 -3.01 -4.52
C LEU A 113 -15.06 -3.74 -5.85
N PRO A 114 -15.22 -5.07 -5.98
CA PRO A 114 -15.10 -5.78 -7.26
C PRO A 114 -16.00 -5.24 -8.38
N TRP A 115 -17.14 -4.65 -8.03
CA TRP A 115 -18.14 -4.14 -8.97
C TRP A 115 -17.96 -2.65 -9.28
N LEU A 116 -17.08 -1.96 -8.56
CA LEU A 116 -16.87 -0.53 -8.71
C LEU A 116 -15.67 -0.27 -9.62
N SER A 117 -15.88 0.50 -10.68
CA SER A 117 -14.75 0.98 -11.49
C SER A 117 -13.87 1.90 -10.64
N LEU A 118 -12.62 1.50 -10.45
CA LEU A 118 -11.58 2.33 -9.84
C LEU A 118 -10.86 3.22 -10.86
N ARG A 119 -11.17 3.07 -12.15
CA ARG A 119 -10.66 3.98 -13.19
C ARG A 119 -11.45 5.29 -13.15
N PRO A 120 -10.80 6.47 -13.07
CA PRO A 120 -11.50 7.72 -13.26
C PRO A 120 -12.20 7.75 -14.62
N CYS A 121 -13.41 8.29 -14.65
CA CYS A 121 -14.20 8.41 -15.88
C CYS A 121 -13.49 9.19 -17.00
N GLN A 122 -12.50 10.03 -16.66
CA GLN A 122 -11.72 10.84 -17.60
C GLN A 122 -10.51 10.11 -18.19
N GLU A 123 -10.11 8.96 -17.65
CA GLU A 123 -9.11 8.10 -18.29
C GLU A 123 -9.76 7.40 -19.49
N GLY A 124 -9.80 8.09 -20.64
CA GLY A 124 -10.22 7.53 -21.93
C GLY A 124 -11.55 8.05 -22.50
N THR A 125 -12.18 9.07 -21.92
CA THR A 125 -13.40 9.67 -22.51
C THR A 125 -13.10 10.92 -23.32
N ALA A 126 -13.36 10.87 -24.63
CA ALA A 126 -13.31 12.02 -25.54
C ALA A 126 -14.49 13.01 -25.34
N ILE A 127 -15.50 12.60 -24.58
CA ILE A 127 -16.83 13.25 -24.52
C ILE A 127 -16.80 14.63 -23.83
N PHE A 128 -15.81 14.92 -22.97
CA PHE A 128 -15.68 16.21 -22.29
C PHE A 128 -14.60 17.13 -22.90
N GLY A 129 -14.33 17.00 -24.21
CA GLY A 129 -13.30 17.79 -24.89
C GLY A 129 -11.87 17.27 -24.68
N GLY A 130 -11.74 16.00 -24.30
CA GLY A 130 -10.45 15.33 -24.18
C GLY A 130 -9.86 15.03 -25.56
N LEU A 131 -9.04 15.95 -26.07
CA LEU A 131 -8.09 15.61 -27.13
C LEU A 131 -7.14 14.52 -26.59
N TYR A 132 -7.11 13.43 -27.34
CA TYR A 132 -6.33 12.18 -27.20
C TYR A 132 -6.94 11.09 -26.33
N GLY A 133 -7.60 10.18 -27.05
CA GLY A 133 -7.66 8.78 -26.69
C GLY A 133 -6.26 8.20 -26.48
N HIS A 134 -6.22 7.15 -25.65
CA HIS A 134 -5.05 6.51 -25.02
C HIS A 134 -4.67 7.08 -23.64
N GLY A 135 -5.62 7.01 -22.69
CA GLY A 135 -5.34 6.71 -21.27
C GLY A 135 -4.26 7.55 -20.57
N ALA A 136 -4.09 8.81 -20.95
CA ALA A 136 -3.13 9.70 -20.32
C ALA A 136 -3.83 10.49 -19.20
N SER A 137 -3.37 10.32 -17.96
CA SER A 137 -3.74 11.16 -16.81
C SER A 137 -3.64 12.65 -17.18
N VAL A 138 -4.49 13.49 -16.57
CA VAL A 138 -4.41 14.97 -16.61
C VAL A 138 -2.98 15.46 -16.31
N GLU A 139 -2.21 14.74 -15.50
CA GLU A 139 -0.81 15.04 -15.18
C GLU A 139 0.13 14.86 -16.38
N ARG A 140 -0.22 14.02 -17.36
CA ARG A 140 0.55 13.81 -18.58
C ARG A 140 0.21 14.87 -19.64
N ALA A 141 -1.05 15.32 -19.69
CA ALA A 141 -1.49 16.42 -20.57
C ALA A 141 -1.02 17.79 -20.04
N GLY A 142 -1.02 18.00 -18.72
CA GLY A 142 -0.58 19.24 -18.07
C GLY A 142 0.94 19.46 -18.05
N ARG A 143 1.73 18.47 -18.46
CA ARG A 143 3.21 18.59 -18.47
C ARG A 143 3.75 19.50 -19.56
N ASN A 144 3.02 19.80 -20.63
CA ASN A 144 3.65 20.48 -21.75
C ASN A 144 3.21 21.92 -22.08
N LYS A 145 1.94 22.37 -22.06
CA LYS A 145 1.66 23.75 -22.56
C LYS A 145 0.47 24.53 -21.96
N LEU A 146 -0.34 23.95 -21.06
CA LEU A 146 -1.65 24.52 -20.70
C LEU A 146 -1.88 24.74 -19.20
N LYS A 147 -0.81 25.00 -18.44
CA LYS A 147 -0.93 25.27 -16.99
C LYS A 147 -1.90 26.42 -16.67
N HIS A 148 -2.00 27.41 -17.56
CA HIS A 148 -2.88 28.57 -17.41
C HIS A 148 -4.37 28.23 -17.59
N LEU A 149 -4.73 27.10 -18.20
CA LEU A 149 -6.12 26.71 -18.43
C LEU A 149 -6.67 25.72 -17.40
N HIS A 150 -5.90 25.30 -16.38
CA HIS A 150 -6.37 24.35 -15.37
C HIS A 150 -7.68 24.77 -14.67
N HIS A 151 -7.93 26.08 -14.54
CA HIS A 151 -9.16 26.61 -13.95
C HIS A 151 -10.42 26.41 -14.82
N LEU A 152 -10.24 26.12 -16.12
CA LEU A 152 -11.33 25.81 -17.05
C LEU A 152 -11.66 24.32 -17.12
N TRP A 153 -10.86 23.48 -16.45
CA TRP A 153 -11.00 22.02 -16.54
C TRP A 153 -12.02 21.55 -15.51
N VAL A 154 -13.15 21.03 -15.99
CA VAL A 154 -14.15 20.41 -15.12
C VAL A 154 -13.74 18.97 -14.85
N GLN A 155 -13.34 18.67 -13.61
CA GLN A 155 -13.18 17.30 -13.16
C GLN A 155 -14.56 16.73 -12.80
N VAL A 156 -15.09 15.86 -13.66
CA VAL A 156 -16.39 15.22 -13.40
C VAL A 156 -16.26 14.31 -12.18
N PRO A 157 -17.10 14.48 -11.14
CA PRO A 157 -17.10 13.59 -9.98
C PRO A 157 -17.34 12.15 -10.43
N SER A 158 -16.43 11.24 -10.07
CA SER A 158 -16.58 9.82 -10.36
C SER A 158 -16.55 9.01 -9.07
N VAL A 159 -17.17 7.82 -9.11
CA VAL A 159 -17.09 6.84 -8.02
C VAL A 159 -15.63 6.52 -7.71
N ALA A 160 -14.78 6.35 -8.72
CA ALA A 160 -13.34 6.18 -8.58
C ALA A 160 -12.66 7.34 -7.83
N THR A 161 -13.00 8.59 -8.16
CA THR A 161 -12.46 9.77 -7.45
C THR A 161 -12.88 9.76 -5.98
N ARG A 162 -14.16 9.49 -5.69
CA ARG A 162 -14.65 9.41 -4.31
C ARG A 162 -13.99 8.28 -3.51
N ILE A 163 -13.86 7.08 -4.08
CA ILE A 163 -13.17 5.96 -3.44
C ILE A 163 -11.71 6.31 -3.16
N ARG A 164 -11.01 6.95 -4.09
CA ARG A 164 -9.61 7.34 -3.90
C ARG A 164 -9.43 8.41 -2.82
N LEU A 165 -10.36 9.36 -2.70
CA LEU A 165 -10.37 10.35 -1.62
C LEU A 165 -10.65 9.70 -0.26
N CYS A 166 -11.57 8.73 -0.23
CA CYS A 166 -11.97 8.03 0.98
C CYS A 166 -11.18 6.73 1.25
N ARG A 167 -10.11 6.45 0.49
CA ARG A 167 -9.38 5.16 0.57
C ARG A 167 -8.80 4.86 1.95
N LYS A 168 -8.57 5.90 2.76
CA LYS A 168 -8.07 5.80 4.12
C LYS A 168 -9.13 5.30 5.12
N LEU A 169 -10.41 5.31 4.73
CA LEU A 169 -11.53 4.75 5.52
C LEU A 169 -11.65 3.24 5.36
N LEU A 170 -11.08 2.69 4.29
CA LEU A 170 -11.06 1.25 4.02
C LEU A 170 -9.94 0.58 4.82
N PHE A 171 -10.29 -0.48 5.54
CA PHE A 171 -9.34 -1.29 6.31
C PHE A 171 -8.35 -2.00 5.38
N SER A 172 -7.15 -2.24 5.91
CA SER A 172 -6.09 -2.93 5.16
C SER A 172 -6.52 -4.33 4.74
N SER A 173 -7.20 -5.09 5.61
CA SER A 173 -7.72 -6.42 5.30
C SER A 173 -8.66 -6.39 4.08
N VAL A 174 -9.61 -5.45 4.01
CA VAL A 174 -10.52 -5.29 2.87
C VAL A 174 -9.77 -4.99 1.57
N LYS A 175 -8.74 -4.14 1.62
CA LYS A 175 -7.92 -3.82 0.44
C LYS A 175 -7.13 -5.04 -0.04
N LEU A 176 -6.57 -5.81 0.90
CA LEU A 176 -5.81 -7.02 0.59
C LEU A 176 -6.72 -8.09 -0.01
N THR A 177 -7.90 -8.34 0.58
CA THR A 177 -8.90 -9.27 0.02
C THR A 177 -9.34 -8.86 -1.38
N PHE A 178 -9.56 -7.55 -1.61
CA PHE A 178 -9.89 -7.05 -2.95
C PHE A 178 -8.74 -7.27 -3.93
N LEU A 179 -7.50 -6.95 -3.54
CA LEU A 179 -6.32 -7.14 -4.38
C LEU A 179 -6.09 -8.63 -4.71
N GLU A 180 -6.28 -9.51 -3.73
CA GLU A 180 -6.21 -10.96 -3.92
C GLU A 180 -7.30 -11.45 -4.87
N SER A 181 -8.54 -10.99 -4.71
CA SER A 181 -9.66 -11.31 -5.61
C SER A 181 -9.36 -10.90 -7.05
N VAL A 182 -8.86 -9.68 -7.26
CA VAL A 182 -8.45 -9.19 -8.59
C VAL A 182 -7.30 -10.02 -9.15
N THR A 183 -6.30 -10.35 -8.32
CA THR A 183 -5.15 -11.16 -8.74
C THR A 183 -5.60 -12.56 -9.16
N ASN A 184 -6.47 -13.19 -8.38
CA ASN A 184 -7.04 -14.51 -8.66
C ASN A 184 -7.88 -14.50 -9.96
N ALA A 185 -8.79 -13.53 -10.10
CA ALA A 185 -9.65 -13.41 -11.28
C ALA A 185 -8.87 -13.10 -12.57
N THR A 186 -7.73 -12.42 -12.47
CA THR A 186 -6.88 -12.05 -13.62
C THR A 186 -5.68 -12.98 -13.82
N THR A 187 -5.56 -14.03 -13.00
CA THR A 187 -4.50 -15.03 -13.08
C THR A 187 -4.59 -15.75 -14.42
N THR A 188 -3.48 -15.81 -15.15
CA THR A 188 -3.40 -16.58 -16.39
C THR A 188 -3.19 -18.06 -16.04
N PRO A 189 -4.12 -18.96 -16.42
CA PRO A 189 -3.95 -20.39 -16.23
C PRO A 189 -2.66 -20.86 -16.91
N THR A 190 -1.94 -21.74 -16.24
CA THR A 190 -0.73 -22.37 -16.79
C THR A 190 -1.01 -23.86 -16.91
N PRO A 191 -0.87 -24.45 -18.10
CA PRO A 191 -1.04 -25.88 -18.27
C PRO A 191 -0.01 -26.63 -17.42
N LEU A 192 -0.37 -27.83 -16.99
CA LEU A 192 0.59 -28.72 -16.31
C LEU A 192 1.60 -29.24 -17.34
N SER A 193 2.83 -29.44 -16.90
CA SER A 193 3.83 -30.16 -17.67
C SER A 193 3.43 -31.63 -17.82
N HIS A 194 3.87 -32.26 -18.92
CA HIS A 194 3.68 -33.71 -19.11
C HIS A 194 4.55 -34.53 -18.16
N ASP A 195 5.71 -33.99 -17.77
CA ASP A 195 6.59 -34.53 -16.73
C ASP A 195 6.44 -33.72 -15.43
N GLU A 196 6.27 -34.41 -14.32
CA GLU A 196 6.10 -33.83 -12.98
C GLU A 196 7.35 -33.10 -12.47
N TYR A 197 8.54 -33.41 -13.02
CA TYR A 197 9.81 -32.79 -12.66
C TYR A 197 10.20 -31.63 -13.59
N GLU A 198 9.50 -31.47 -14.70
CA GLU A 198 9.71 -30.36 -15.63
C GLU A 198 8.82 -29.16 -15.32
N LEU A 199 9.30 -27.98 -15.69
CA LEU A 199 8.46 -26.80 -15.68
C LEU A 199 7.60 -26.76 -16.95
N PRO A 200 6.34 -26.29 -16.86
CA PRO A 200 5.56 -25.98 -18.05
C PRO A 200 6.32 -25.02 -18.96
N ARG A 201 6.20 -25.22 -20.28
CA ARG A 201 6.92 -24.44 -21.32
C ARG A 201 6.69 -22.94 -21.18
N GLU A 202 5.54 -22.55 -20.67
CA GLU A 202 5.13 -21.16 -20.47
C GLU A 202 5.81 -20.49 -19.27
N ILE A 203 6.35 -21.27 -18.33
CA ILE A 203 7.02 -20.76 -17.13
C ILE A 203 8.46 -20.42 -17.47
N ARG A 204 8.70 -19.11 -17.53
CA ARG A 204 10.02 -18.55 -17.82
C ARG A 204 10.92 -18.65 -16.60
N THR A 205 12.23 -18.74 -16.85
CA THR A 205 13.26 -18.65 -15.80
C THR A 205 13.92 -17.29 -15.86
N VAL A 206 13.84 -16.54 -14.76
CA VAL A 206 14.53 -15.26 -14.56
C VAL A 206 15.88 -15.53 -13.93
N ARG A 207 16.95 -15.03 -14.56
CA ARG A 207 18.32 -15.27 -14.11
C ARG A 207 18.83 -14.04 -13.38
N VAL A 208 19.26 -14.21 -12.13
CA VAL A 208 19.76 -13.11 -11.30
C VAL A 208 21.13 -13.45 -10.75
N ASN A 209 22.08 -12.54 -10.88
CA ASN A 209 23.41 -12.62 -10.29
C ASN A 209 23.51 -11.62 -9.12
N ARG A 210 23.28 -12.11 -7.90
CA ARG A 210 23.30 -11.29 -6.68
C ARG A 210 24.71 -10.93 -6.26
N LEU A 211 25.69 -11.78 -6.54
CA LEU A 211 27.11 -11.49 -6.28
C LEU A 211 27.59 -10.28 -7.09
N LYS A 212 27.19 -10.20 -8.36
CA LYS A 212 27.48 -9.07 -9.22
C LYS A 212 26.73 -7.81 -8.78
N ALA A 213 25.47 -7.96 -8.39
CA ALA A 213 24.67 -6.86 -7.85
C ALA A 213 25.30 -6.26 -6.59
N ARG A 214 25.69 -7.08 -5.62
CA ARG A 214 26.38 -6.63 -4.40
C ARG A 214 27.65 -5.83 -4.69
N ARG A 215 28.48 -6.29 -5.63
CA ARG A 215 29.67 -5.55 -6.06
C ARG A 215 29.32 -4.21 -6.72
N ALA A 216 28.30 -4.21 -7.57
CA ALA A 216 27.84 -2.99 -8.24
C ALA A 216 27.23 -1.98 -7.26
N MET A 217 26.47 -2.44 -6.25
CA MET A 217 25.87 -1.57 -5.22
C MET A 217 26.89 -0.96 -4.26
N ALA A 218 28.07 -1.56 -4.13
CA ALA A 218 29.21 -0.98 -3.41
C ALA A 218 30.02 0.02 -4.25
N ASP A 219 29.79 0.07 -5.57
CA ASP A 219 30.48 1.00 -6.48
C ASP A 219 29.88 2.42 -6.37
N GLN A 220 30.73 3.44 -6.51
CA GLN A 220 30.31 4.84 -6.56
C GLN A 220 29.68 5.19 -7.91
N ASP A 221 29.93 4.44 -8.98
CA ASP A 221 29.31 4.72 -10.28
C ASP A 221 27.82 4.36 -10.31
N SER A 222 26.98 5.38 -10.48
CA SER A 222 25.52 5.23 -10.60
C SER A 222 25.10 4.41 -11.82
N ARG A 223 25.86 4.44 -12.92
CA ARG A 223 25.54 3.67 -14.13
C ARG A 223 25.78 2.18 -13.89
N THR A 224 26.88 1.83 -13.24
CA THR A 224 27.20 0.45 -12.87
C THR A 224 26.17 -0.12 -11.91
N ARG A 225 25.75 0.65 -10.91
CA ARG A 225 24.63 0.32 -10.01
C ARG A 225 23.35 0.00 -10.78
N ARG A 226 22.88 0.95 -11.59
CA ARG A 226 21.67 0.75 -12.42
C ARG A 226 21.78 -0.40 -13.41
N LYS A 227 22.98 -0.75 -13.87
CA LYS A 227 23.14 -1.83 -14.85
C LYS A 227 23.06 -3.21 -14.21
N TYR A 228 23.58 -3.36 -12.99
CA TYR A 228 23.82 -4.67 -12.40
C TYR A 228 23.11 -4.93 -11.07
N SER A 229 22.36 -3.98 -10.52
CA SER A 229 21.54 -4.24 -9.33
C SER A 229 20.54 -5.38 -9.58
N VAL A 230 20.13 -6.09 -8.52
CA VAL A 230 19.08 -7.12 -8.58
C VAL A 230 17.81 -6.56 -9.19
N PHE A 231 17.39 -5.35 -8.78
CA PHE A 231 16.20 -4.70 -9.32
C PHE A 231 16.27 -4.53 -10.84
N PHE A 232 17.37 -4.01 -11.39
CA PHE A 232 17.49 -3.79 -12.82
C PHE A 232 17.72 -5.09 -13.60
N GLN A 233 18.33 -6.11 -13.00
CA GLN A 233 18.37 -7.45 -13.58
C GLN A 233 16.95 -8.01 -13.75
N LEU A 234 16.10 -7.93 -12.72
CA LEU A 234 14.69 -8.32 -12.78
C LEU A 234 13.93 -7.53 -13.85
N LEU A 235 14.09 -6.20 -13.88
CA LEU A 235 13.44 -5.35 -14.86
C LEU A 235 13.86 -5.73 -16.29
N ASN A 236 15.15 -5.97 -16.53
CA ASN A 236 15.66 -6.33 -17.84
C ASN A 236 15.19 -7.71 -18.32
N GLU A 237 15.12 -8.69 -17.41
CA GLU A 237 14.60 -10.02 -17.71
C GLU A 237 13.11 -10.00 -18.03
N THR A 238 12.34 -9.08 -17.41
CA THR A 238 10.87 -9.02 -17.53
C THR A 238 10.35 -7.94 -18.48
N ARG A 239 11.17 -6.99 -18.95
CA ARG A 239 10.72 -5.82 -19.73
C ARG A 239 9.96 -6.14 -21.02
N SER A 240 10.25 -7.28 -21.64
CA SER A 240 9.62 -7.71 -22.90
C SER A 240 8.43 -8.63 -22.68
N TRP A 241 8.03 -8.86 -21.43
CA TRP A 241 6.98 -9.81 -21.10
C TRP A 241 5.61 -9.15 -21.25
N GLY A 242 4.68 -9.86 -21.89
CA GLY A 242 3.28 -9.45 -21.89
C GLY A 242 2.65 -9.61 -20.51
N GLY A 243 1.58 -8.85 -20.23
CA GLY A 243 0.90 -8.89 -18.93
C GLY A 243 0.42 -10.29 -18.51
N ALA A 244 0.08 -11.16 -19.45
CA ALA A 244 -0.28 -12.55 -19.16
C ALA A 244 0.87 -13.35 -18.51
N ALA A 245 2.12 -13.13 -18.94
CA ALA A 245 3.27 -13.80 -18.36
C ALA A 245 3.54 -13.35 -16.92
N LEU A 246 3.31 -12.07 -16.61
CA LEU A 246 3.46 -11.51 -15.27
C LEU A 246 2.31 -11.89 -14.31
N ARG A 247 1.17 -12.32 -14.86
CA ARG A 247 0.00 -12.76 -14.08
C ARG A 247 -0.18 -14.28 -14.02
N ARG A 248 0.85 -15.06 -14.35
CA ARG A 248 0.78 -16.52 -14.18
C ARG A 248 0.78 -16.88 -12.70
N GLY A 249 0.00 -17.91 -12.35
CA GLY A 249 -0.11 -18.43 -10.99
C GLY A 249 0.24 -19.91 -10.92
N PHE A 250 1.42 -20.29 -11.38
CA PHE A 250 1.86 -21.68 -11.39
C PHE A 250 2.30 -22.12 -9.99
N VAL A 251 1.88 -23.32 -9.60
CA VAL A 251 2.27 -23.98 -8.36
C VAL A 251 3.07 -25.22 -8.72
N ALA A 252 4.36 -25.22 -8.39
CA ALA A 252 5.19 -26.41 -8.54
C ALA A 252 4.80 -27.48 -7.51
N LYS A 253 4.85 -28.76 -7.91
CA LYS A 253 4.54 -29.91 -7.03
C LYS A 253 5.48 -29.91 -5.82
N GLY A 254 4.94 -30.09 -4.61
CA GLY A 254 5.72 -30.08 -3.37
C GLY A 254 6.05 -28.69 -2.79
N HIS A 255 5.62 -27.60 -3.41
CA HIS A 255 5.95 -26.23 -2.98
C HIS A 255 4.82 -25.51 -2.20
N GLY A 256 4.00 -26.28 -1.47
CA GLY A 256 3.06 -25.76 -0.46
C GLY A 256 2.01 -24.78 -1.01
N GLY A 257 1.52 -24.99 -2.23
CA GLY A 257 0.42 -24.16 -2.79
C GLY A 257 0.83 -22.75 -3.26
N GLN A 258 2.10 -22.37 -3.11
CA GLN A 258 2.56 -21.02 -3.45
C GLN A 258 2.58 -20.79 -4.96
N ARG A 259 1.75 -19.86 -5.43
CA ARG A 259 1.64 -19.45 -6.83
C ARG A 259 2.78 -18.53 -7.23
N ARG A 260 3.36 -18.77 -8.42
CA ARG A 260 4.47 -17.99 -8.98
C ARG A 260 4.26 -17.74 -10.46
N ALA A 261 4.71 -16.58 -10.93
CA ALA A 261 4.66 -16.23 -12.35
C ALA A 261 5.83 -16.81 -13.15
N PHE A 262 6.97 -17.03 -12.51
CA PHE A 262 8.22 -17.48 -13.13
C PHE A 262 9.13 -18.19 -12.12
N LYS A 263 10.12 -18.95 -12.60
CA LYS A 263 11.20 -19.53 -11.79
C LYS A 263 12.35 -18.52 -11.67
N VAL A 264 12.99 -18.47 -10.51
CA VAL A 264 14.24 -17.70 -10.32
C VAL A 264 15.42 -18.66 -10.32
N LYS A 265 16.49 -18.30 -11.05
CA LYS A 265 17.78 -19.00 -11.02
C LYS A 265 18.88 -18.04 -10.58
N LEU A 266 19.46 -18.30 -9.42
CA LEU A 266 20.60 -17.54 -8.90
C LEU A 266 21.88 -18.00 -9.60
N VAL A 267 22.50 -17.10 -10.35
CA VAL A 267 23.68 -17.39 -11.16
C VAL A 267 24.91 -17.47 -10.27
N GLY A 268 25.53 -18.65 -10.23
CA GLY A 268 26.76 -18.90 -9.46
C GLY A 268 26.54 -19.33 -8.01
N GLU A 269 25.29 -19.52 -7.57
CA GLU A 269 24.96 -19.85 -6.18
C GLU A 269 24.54 -21.33 -6.00
N GLY A 270 24.42 -22.11 -7.07
CA GLY A 270 24.16 -23.56 -7.00
C GLY A 270 22.79 -23.96 -6.42
N VAL A 271 21.89 -22.99 -6.17
CA VAL A 271 20.58 -23.22 -5.56
C VAL A 271 19.60 -23.84 -6.55
N ASN A 272 18.93 -24.92 -6.15
CA ASN A 272 17.91 -25.62 -6.95
C ASN A 272 16.47 -25.45 -6.40
N ASP A 273 16.29 -24.66 -5.36
CA ASP A 273 14.97 -24.39 -4.78
C ASP A 273 14.12 -23.46 -5.64
N TYR A 274 12.80 -23.64 -5.58
CA TYR A 274 11.85 -22.76 -6.29
C TYR A 274 11.36 -21.57 -5.47
N SER A 275 11.46 -21.64 -4.12
CA SER A 275 10.85 -20.63 -3.22
C SER A 275 11.88 -19.68 -2.58
N GLY A 276 13.01 -20.19 -2.10
CA GLY A 276 14.08 -19.41 -1.49
C GLY A 276 14.60 -18.30 -2.43
N PRO A 277 15.06 -18.65 -3.65
CA PRO A 277 15.50 -17.68 -4.65
C PRO A 277 14.47 -16.61 -4.98
N TYR A 278 13.19 -16.97 -5.04
CA TYR A 278 12.13 -16.01 -5.32
C TYR A 278 12.07 -14.94 -4.23
N ARG A 279 12.00 -15.36 -2.96
CA ARG A 279 11.96 -14.44 -1.80
C ARG A 279 13.19 -13.55 -1.73
N GLU A 280 14.38 -14.14 -1.83
CA GLU A 280 15.65 -13.43 -1.71
C GLU A 280 15.82 -12.35 -2.78
N VAL A 281 15.45 -12.65 -4.03
CA VAL A 281 15.57 -11.68 -5.13
C VAL A 281 14.63 -10.49 -4.96
N PHE A 282 13.40 -10.70 -4.48
CA PHE A 282 12.50 -9.58 -4.18
C PHE A 282 12.96 -8.79 -2.95
N THR A 283 13.47 -9.45 -1.91
CA THR A 283 14.05 -8.78 -0.74
C THR A 283 15.22 -7.90 -1.14
N ASP A 284 16.21 -8.45 -1.86
CA ASP A 284 17.39 -7.71 -2.30
C ASP A 284 17.01 -6.55 -3.22
N ALA A 285 16.11 -6.77 -4.20
CA ALA A 285 15.64 -5.70 -5.07
C ALA A 285 15.00 -4.55 -4.29
N MET A 286 14.17 -4.85 -3.29
CA MET A 286 13.52 -3.81 -2.48
C MET A 286 14.53 -3.05 -1.62
N ILE A 287 15.50 -3.75 -1.01
CA ILE A 287 16.60 -3.12 -0.26
C ILE A 287 17.39 -2.15 -1.15
N GLU A 288 17.74 -2.56 -2.37
CA GLU A 288 18.48 -1.72 -3.31
C GLU A 288 17.70 -0.48 -3.74
N ILE A 289 16.38 -0.59 -3.91
CA ILE A 289 15.52 0.53 -4.33
C ILE A 289 15.44 1.61 -3.24
N VAL A 290 15.35 1.21 -1.97
CA VAL A 290 15.22 2.16 -0.84
C VAL A 290 16.57 2.66 -0.32
N GLN A 291 17.67 2.07 -0.76
CA GLN A 291 19.01 2.52 -0.41
C GLN A 291 19.27 3.92 -0.98
N SER A 292 19.70 4.85 -0.12
CA SER A 292 20.07 6.22 -0.51
C SER A 292 21.59 6.42 -0.48
N HIS A 293 22.07 7.34 -1.31
CA HIS A 293 23.44 7.85 -1.27
C HIS A 293 23.37 9.35 -0.96
N ASP A 294 24.24 9.82 -0.07
CA ASP A 294 24.30 11.21 0.39
C ASP A 294 23.00 11.76 1.02
N GLY A 295 22.10 10.88 1.47
CA GLY A 295 20.84 11.23 2.16
C GLY A 295 19.75 11.88 1.29
N ALA A 296 20.09 12.38 0.10
CA ALA A 296 19.16 13.15 -0.74
C ALA A 296 18.60 12.38 -1.94
N ARG A 297 19.29 11.35 -2.44
CA ARG A 297 18.87 10.60 -3.64
C ARG A 297 18.98 9.10 -3.46
N GLY A 298 18.05 8.36 -4.06
CA GLY A 298 18.11 6.91 -4.13
C GLY A 298 19.27 6.43 -4.99
N ALA A 299 19.93 5.36 -4.55
CA ALA A 299 21.08 4.76 -5.22
C ALA A 299 20.77 4.33 -6.67
N LEU A 300 19.52 3.92 -6.93
CA LEU A 300 19.05 3.49 -8.24
C LEU A 300 18.27 4.56 -9.02
N ALA A 301 17.96 5.71 -8.39
CA ALA A 301 17.03 6.72 -8.90
C ALA A 301 15.67 6.16 -9.31
N VAL A 302 15.15 5.23 -8.51
CA VAL A 302 13.78 4.71 -8.63
C VAL A 302 12.91 5.38 -7.58
N LEU A 303 13.35 5.33 -6.32
CA LEU A 303 12.75 6.03 -5.19
C LEU A 303 13.77 6.96 -4.56
N ASP A 304 13.36 8.17 -4.22
CA ASP A 304 14.10 9.11 -3.40
C ASP A 304 13.48 9.19 -1.99
N PRO A 305 14.28 9.34 -0.93
CA PRO A 305 13.74 9.53 0.41
C PRO A 305 12.92 10.82 0.47
N THR A 306 11.79 10.82 1.19
CA THR A 306 11.09 12.07 1.49
C THR A 306 11.93 12.98 2.38
N PRO A 307 11.69 14.31 2.44
CA PRO A 307 12.42 15.19 3.36
C PRO A 307 12.39 14.71 4.81
N ASN A 308 11.26 14.15 5.26
CA ASN A 308 11.08 13.59 6.61
C ASN A 308 11.88 12.29 6.81
N ASN A 309 12.00 11.45 5.79
CA ASN A 309 12.87 10.27 5.80
C ASN A 309 14.36 10.66 5.82
N ALA A 310 14.79 11.60 4.98
CA ALA A 310 16.18 12.04 4.90
C ALA A 310 16.65 12.70 6.20
N THR A 311 15.79 13.50 6.83
CA THR A 311 16.11 14.22 8.08
C THR A 311 15.78 13.41 9.34
N GLN A 312 15.05 12.31 9.22
CA GLN A 312 14.54 11.52 10.36
C GLN A 312 13.64 12.32 11.33
N VAL A 313 12.93 13.34 10.81
CA VAL A 313 12.07 14.25 11.58
C VAL A 313 10.62 14.17 11.11
N GLY A 314 9.66 14.32 12.04
CA GLY A 314 8.23 14.44 11.73
C GLY A 314 7.55 13.11 11.39
N ASP A 315 6.35 13.18 10.81
CA ASP A 315 5.58 12.01 10.37
C ASP A 315 6.02 11.53 8.99
N GLY A 316 5.91 10.22 8.72
CA GLY A 316 6.23 9.64 7.42
C GLY A 316 7.74 9.47 7.15
N ARG A 317 8.52 9.20 8.21
CA ARG A 317 9.97 8.93 8.11
C ARG A 317 10.29 7.65 7.36
N ASP A 318 9.32 6.77 7.18
CA ASP A 318 9.41 5.53 6.40
C ASP A 318 9.04 5.73 4.92
N LEU A 319 8.62 6.94 4.53
CA LEU A 319 8.09 7.21 3.20
C LEU A 319 9.17 7.61 2.20
N PHE A 320 9.00 7.11 0.99
CA PHE A 320 9.79 7.43 -0.20
C PHE A 320 8.89 7.99 -1.30
N MET A 321 9.45 8.78 -2.20
CA MET A 321 8.79 9.29 -3.39
C MET A 321 9.45 8.75 -4.66
N PHE A 322 8.72 8.67 -5.77
CA PHE A 322 9.33 8.30 -7.05
C PHE A 322 10.36 9.35 -7.47
N SER A 323 11.54 8.89 -7.87
CA SER A 323 12.59 9.80 -8.31
C SER A 323 12.17 10.51 -9.59
N MET A 324 12.32 11.83 -9.62
CA MET A 324 11.95 12.68 -10.76
C MET A 324 13.04 12.75 -11.83
N GLY A 325 14.13 11.99 -11.67
CA GLY A 325 15.33 12.06 -12.50
C GLY A 325 16.06 13.41 -12.36
N GLU A 326 17.12 13.61 -13.13
CA GLU A 326 17.94 14.85 -13.11
C GLU A 326 17.20 16.12 -13.57
N LYS A 327 15.91 16.03 -13.91
CA LYS A 327 15.06 17.16 -14.31
C LYS A 327 13.96 17.47 -13.28
N GLY A 328 14.21 17.20 -11.99
CA GLY A 328 13.37 17.69 -10.91
C GLY A 328 13.58 19.19 -10.66
N PRO A 329 12.55 19.94 -10.19
CA PRO A 329 12.73 21.33 -9.79
C PRO A 329 13.77 21.40 -8.66
N ASN A 330 14.67 22.39 -8.75
CA ASN A 330 15.74 22.60 -7.78
C ASN A 330 15.12 22.77 -6.38
N PRO A 331 15.56 22.03 -5.34
CA PRO A 331 14.97 22.11 -4.00
C PRO A 331 15.03 23.51 -3.38
N GLU A 332 15.89 24.39 -3.90
CA GLU A 332 15.95 25.82 -3.52
C GLU A 332 14.74 26.64 -3.98
N THR A 333 13.86 26.10 -4.83
CA THR A 333 12.66 26.83 -5.31
C THR A 333 11.43 26.70 -4.40
N PHE A 334 11.53 26.00 -3.26
CA PHE A 334 10.40 25.81 -2.32
C PHE A 334 10.56 26.54 -0.98
N VAL A 335 11.50 27.47 -0.86
CA VAL A 335 11.51 28.43 0.26
C VAL A 335 10.84 29.72 -0.22
N GLY A 336 9.54 29.83 0.10
CA GLY A 336 8.69 30.99 -0.14
C GLY A 336 7.37 30.80 0.60
#